data_AF-A0A1E5MGJ5-F1
#
_entry.id   AF-A0A1E5MGJ5-F1
#
_cell.length_a   1.000
_cell.length_b   1.000
_cell.length_c   1.000
_cell.angle_alpha   90.00
_cell.angle_beta   90.00
_cell.angle_gamma   90.00
#
_symmetry.space_group_name_H-M   'P 1'
#
loop_
_entity.id
_entity.type
_entity.pdbx_description
1 polymer ?
#
loop_
_entity_poly.entity_id
_entity_poly.type
_entity_poly.pdbx_seq_one_letter_code
_entity_poly.pdbx_strand_id
1 'polypeptide(L)'
;MRALRSFGWMRPTRSRACSPYRAVLSARALPYRGQDGRTGGSTHVRRRTLRSAVAPARWLVAGARLPRRRQAQDGVVTTPSRAAGLDALQAFVPHSGAEYRRDRNHDTGPARTNVSGLSPYIRHRLVTEQEVVDAVLDRHSLHTAEKFVQEVFWRTYWKGWLEQRPEVWRRYREEVGDLLAGDLPAHHEDVIAGRSGIEAMDAWVHELVETGYLHNHTRMWFASIWVFTLELPWQLGADFFYRHLLDGDAASNTLSWRWVAGLQTRGKTYLATTENIARYMDGRFAPTGLATEARALDEEPFPAAVPVASDDIDGRIGEHVGLLLHEEDLEPESLLAEHPSLAASIRAAAVAADPEQRSPAGVSPTVAAFTAGAVADAATRTTDATVLDSAEPSVVLDWAGAADLDTVVVPFAPVGPVRERLDLLRSRLSAQGVALVTVRRRWDGRAWPYASRGFFPFRERIPGLVHGR
;
A
#
# COMPACT_ATOMS: atom_id res chain seq x y z
N MET A 1 23.43 -40.70 -25.35
CA MET A 1 24.67 -40.10 -25.91
C MET A 1 24.49 -38.59 -25.94
N ARG A 2 25.35 -37.86 -25.21
CA ARG A 2 25.77 -36.42 -25.31
C ARG A 2 24.69 -35.33 -25.49
N ALA A 3 24.41 -34.49 -24.48
CA ALA A 3 25.15 -33.27 -24.02
C ALA A 3 24.61 -32.00 -24.72
N LEU A 4 24.13 -30.95 -24.03
CA LEU A 4 24.85 -29.86 -23.33
C LEU A 4 23.83 -29.12 -22.41
N ARG A 5 23.96 -28.97 -21.07
CA ARG A 5 24.72 -27.98 -20.26
C ARG A 5 24.73 -26.56 -20.88
N SER A 6 24.29 -25.46 -20.26
CA SER A 6 24.70 -24.83 -18.98
C SER A 6 23.70 -23.69 -18.67
N PHE A 7 23.29 -23.39 -17.43
CA PHE A 7 23.92 -22.40 -16.54
C PHE A 7 23.37 -22.63 -15.12
N GLY A 8 24.25 -22.68 -14.12
CA GLY A 8 23.91 -22.83 -12.71
C GLY A 8 24.26 -21.59 -11.89
N TRP A 9 23.55 -21.41 -10.78
CA TRP A 9 24.01 -20.62 -9.63
C TRP A 9 23.61 -21.31 -8.32
N MET A 10 24.42 -21.01 -7.30
CA MET A 10 24.82 -21.82 -6.15
C MET A 10 23.75 -22.12 -5.09
N ARG A 11 23.94 -23.27 -4.41
CA ARG A 11 23.29 -23.65 -3.14
C ARG A 11 24.08 -23.10 -1.94
N PRO A 12 23.45 -22.81 -0.79
CA PRO A 12 24.13 -22.25 0.37
C PRO A 12 24.79 -23.35 1.25
N THR A 13 25.99 -23.04 1.72
CA THR A 13 26.76 -23.81 2.72
C THR A 13 26.27 -23.50 4.14
N ARG A 14 26.21 -24.55 4.97
CA ARG A 14 25.94 -24.47 6.42
C ARG A 14 27.22 -24.11 7.17
N SER A 15 27.12 -23.20 8.13
CA SER A 15 28.12 -23.02 9.19
C SER A 15 27.40 -22.93 10.54
N ARG A 16 27.90 -23.70 11.51
CA ARG A 16 27.53 -23.68 12.93
C ARG A 16 28.59 -22.85 13.66
N ALA A 17 28.18 -21.98 14.60
CA ALA A 17 28.56 -22.03 16.02
C ALA A 17 28.33 -20.71 16.78
N CYS A 18 27.76 -20.87 17.98
CA CYS A 18 27.98 -20.18 19.25
C CYS A 18 28.03 -18.63 19.37
N SER A 19 27.02 -18.12 20.09
CA SER A 19 27.02 -16.93 20.97
C SER A 19 27.49 -17.35 22.39
N PRO A 20 27.76 -16.47 23.40
CA PRO A 20 27.66 -14.99 23.45
C PRO A 20 28.88 -14.24 24.01
N TYR A 21 28.92 -12.92 23.78
CA TYR A 21 29.60 -11.98 24.68
C TYR A 21 28.60 -10.99 25.29
N ARG A 22 28.84 -10.72 26.58
CA ARG A 22 28.04 -9.95 27.53
C ARG A 22 28.50 -8.49 27.51
N ALA A 23 27.54 -7.58 27.70
CA ALA A 23 27.69 -6.13 27.73
C ALA A 23 28.61 -5.60 28.84
N VAL A 24 29.25 -4.44 28.60
CA VAL A 24 29.50 -3.38 29.61
C VAL A 24 29.48 -2.01 28.93
N LEU A 25 28.53 -1.17 29.34
CA LEU A 25 28.52 0.29 29.19
C LEU A 25 29.38 0.90 30.31
N SER A 26 30.17 1.93 29.99
CA SER A 26 30.56 2.93 30.99
C SER A 26 30.65 4.32 30.37
N ALA A 27 29.74 5.19 30.82
CA ALA A 27 29.73 6.61 30.58
C ALA A 27 30.93 7.32 31.24
N ARG A 28 31.37 8.44 30.66
CA ARG A 28 31.98 9.56 31.41
C ARG A 28 31.72 10.89 30.70
N ALA A 29 31.15 11.81 31.45
CA ALA A 29 30.83 13.18 31.06
C ALA A 29 32.08 14.10 31.15
N LEU A 30 32.15 15.06 30.19
CA LEU A 30 32.46 16.51 30.26
C LEU A 30 33.46 17.06 31.32
N PRO A 31 34.25 18.14 31.02
CA PRO A 31 33.66 19.46 30.83
C PRO A 31 34.35 20.52 29.93
N TYR A 32 33.48 21.45 29.53
CA TYR A 32 33.58 22.90 29.23
C TYR A 32 34.85 23.71 29.61
N ARG A 33 35.30 24.55 28.66
CA ARG A 33 35.97 25.89 28.74
C ARG A 33 35.86 26.47 27.31
N GLY A 34 35.43 27.69 26.98
CA GLY A 34 35.27 28.94 27.70
C GLY A 34 36.39 29.92 27.31
N GLN A 35 36.20 30.78 26.30
CA GLN A 35 36.61 32.20 26.32
C GLN A 35 36.22 33.03 25.08
N ASP A 36 35.88 34.28 25.39
CA ASP A 36 35.29 35.37 24.60
C ASP A 36 36.23 36.08 23.62
N GLY A 37 35.64 36.84 22.69
CA GLY A 37 36.32 37.91 21.95
C GLY A 37 35.38 38.73 21.05
N ARG A 38 34.90 39.86 21.56
CA ARG A 38 33.97 40.83 20.92
C ARG A 38 34.57 41.64 19.77
N THR A 39 33.65 42.37 19.11
CA THR A 39 33.73 43.58 18.25
C THR A 39 33.56 43.25 16.76
N GLY A 40 32.67 43.87 15.97
CA GLY A 40 31.98 45.16 16.03
C GLY A 40 32.17 45.82 14.66
N GLY A 41 31.11 46.06 13.88
CA GLY A 41 31.27 46.70 12.57
C GLY A 41 30.08 46.57 11.63
N SER A 42 29.16 47.52 11.72
CA SER A 42 28.12 47.79 10.71
C SER A 42 28.75 48.46 9.49
N THR A 43 28.46 47.96 8.28
CA THR A 43 28.53 48.78 7.06
C THR A 43 27.45 48.35 6.08
N HIS A 44 26.51 49.27 5.85
CA HIS A 44 25.61 49.30 4.71
C HIS A 44 26.40 49.53 3.41
N VAL A 45 26.22 48.66 2.41
CA VAL A 45 26.49 49.01 1.00
C VAL A 45 25.31 48.58 0.15
N ARG A 46 24.72 49.56 -0.53
CA ARG A 46 23.64 49.41 -1.51
C ARG A 46 24.18 49.07 -2.90
N ARG A 47 23.40 48.24 -3.60
CA ARG A 47 23.18 48.15 -5.06
C ARG A 47 24.35 47.69 -5.96
N ARG A 48 24.14 46.56 -6.65
CA ARG A 48 23.86 46.56 -8.10
C ARG A 48 23.31 45.21 -8.57
N THR A 49 22.04 45.19 -8.98
CA THR A 49 21.44 44.14 -9.80
C THR A 49 22.06 44.18 -11.21
N LEU A 50 22.78 43.13 -11.59
CA LEU A 50 23.12 42.85 -12.98
C LEU A 50 22.14 41.79 -13.50
N ARG A 51 21.16 42.24 -14.30
CA ARG A 51 20.35 41.37 -15.16
C ARG A 51 21.25 40.90 -16.30
N SER A 52 21.62 39.61 -16.28
CA SER A 52 22.17 38.91 -17.44
C SER A 52 21.01 38.24 -18.17
N ALA A 53 20.60 38.84 -19.28
CA ALA A 53 19.68 38.24 -20.24
C ALA A 53 20.47 37.28 -21.14
N VAL A 54 20.29 35.97 -20.96
CA VAL A 54 20.73 34.96 -21.92
C VAL A 54 19.50 34.52 -22.71
N ALA A 55 19.46 34.93 -23.99
CA ALA A 55 18.47 34.45 -24.94
C ALA A 55 18.78 32.99 -25.32
N PRO A 56 17.80 32.08 -25.38
CA PRO A 56 18.05 30.73 -25.84
C PRO A 56 18.12 30.69 -27.36
N ALA A 57 19.16 30.02 -27.88
CA ALA A 57 19.35 29.75 -29.30
C ALA A 57 18.20 28.89 -29.84
N ARG A 58 17.54 29.38 -30.89
CA ARG A 58 16.53 28.65 -31.67
C ARG A 58 17.24 27.69 -32.65
N TRP A 59 17.15 26.40 -32.39
CA TRP A 59 17.38 25.37 -33.41
C TRP A 59 16.10 25.14 -34.20
N LEU A 60 16.09 25.53 -35.47
CA LEU A 60 15.07 25.15 -36.45
C LEU A 60 15.36 23.72 -36.92
N VAL A 61 14.52 22.76 -36.53
CA VAL A 61 14.45 21.44 -37.16
C VAL A 61 13.12 21.32 -37.88
N ALA A 62 13.22 20.98 -39.17
CA ALA A 62 12.11 20.88 -40.10
C ALA A 62 11.14 19.74 -39.77
N GLY A 63 9.85 20.05 -39.94
CA GLY A 63 8.73 19.18 -40.33
C GLY A 63 8.86 17.67 -40.18
N ALA A 64 8.55 17.17 -38.99
CA ALA A 64 7.92 15.87 -38.83
C ALA A 64 6.62 16.09 -38.05
N ARG A 65 5.47 15.70 -38.62
CA ARG A 65 4.21 15.68 -37.88
C ARG A 65 4.35 14.69 -36.74
N LEU A 66 4.59 15.21 -35.54
CA LEU A 66 4.59 14.43 -34.31
C LEU A 66 3.20 13.81 -34.14
N PRO A 67 3.09 12.51 -33.82
CA PRO A 67 1.81 11.94 -33.41
C PRO A 67 1.29 12.72 -32.20
N ARG A 68 -0.02 12.96 -32.17
CA ARG A 68 -0.72 13.65 -31.08
C ARG A 68 -0.17 13.16 -29.74
N ARG A 69 0.42 14.08 -28.96
CA ARG A 69 0.92 13.83 -27.60
C ARG A 69 -0.17 13.08 -26.82
N ARG A 70 0.18 11.90 -26.28
CA ARG A 70 -0.58 11.29 -25.20
C ARG A 70 -0.66 12.33 -24.08
N GLN A 71 -1.85 12.58 -23.54
CA GLN A 71 -1.91 13.13 -22.19
C GLN A 71 -1.16 12.13 -21.32
N ALA A 72 -0.01 12.54 -20.80
CA ALA A 72 0.59 11.82 -19.70
C ALA A 72 -0.50 11.72 -18.63
N GLN A 73 -0.63 10.56 -17.99
CA GLN A 73 -1.17 10.56 -16.64
C GLN A 73 -0.15 11.38 -15.84
N ASP A 74 -0.37 12.70 -15.74
CA ASP A 74 0.37 13.54 -14.82
C ASP A 74 0.05 12.98 -13.45
N GLY A 75 0.91 12.08 -12.93
CA GLY A 75 1.02 11.43 -11.62
C GLY A 75 -0.02 11.63 -10.52
N VAL A 76 -1.28 11.87 -10.85
CA VAL A 76 -2.33 12.29 -9.94
C VAL A 76 -3.54 11.44 -10.28
N VAL A 77 -3.83 10.53 -9.36
CA VAL A 77 -5.15 9.93 -9.25
C VAL A 77 -6.07 11.07 -8.78
N THR A 78 -6.70 11.78 -9.72
CA THR A 78 -7.36 13.07 -9.42
C THR A 78 -8.76 12.95 -8.87
N THR A 79 -9.49 11.89 -9.25
CA THR A 79 -10.91 11.76 -8.88
C THR A 79 -11.13 10.43 -8.16
N PRO A 80 -11.43 10.44 -6.86
CA PRO A 80 -11.69 9.23 -6.07
C PRO A 80 -13.09 8.65 -6.38
N SER A 81 -13.30 8.18 -7.60
CA SER A 81 -14.60 7.63 -8.03
C SER A 81 -14.46 6.28 -8.73
N ARG A 82 -15.51 5.47 -8.66
CA ARG A 82 -15.62 4.23 -9.45
C ARG A 82 -15.48 4.50 -10.94
N ALA A 83 -16.14 5.56 -11.45
CA ALA A 83 -16.07 5.93 -12.86
C ALA A 83 -14.62 6.21 -13.31
N ALA A 84 -13.87 7.00 -12.54
CA ALA A 84 -12.46 7.30 -12.87
C ALA A 84 -11.57 6.04 -12.81
N GLY A 85 -11.84 5.14 -11.86
CA GLY A 85 -11.16 3.84 -11.79
C GLY A 85 -11.44 2.95 -13.00
N LEU A 86 -12.69 2.89 -13.46
CA LEU A 86 -13.08 2.12 -14.65
C LEU A 86 -12.49 2.73 -15.92
N ASP A 87 -12.47 4.06 -16.05
CA ASP A 87 -11.81 4.75 -17.16
C ASP A 87 -10.30 4.45 -17.21
N ALA A 88 -9.63 4.49 -16.05
CA ALA A 88 -8.22 4.12 -15.92
C ALA A 88 -7.98 2.64 -16.31
N LEU A 89 -8.89 1.74 -15.92
CA LEU A 89 -8.83 0.32 -16.28
C LEU A 89 -8.94 0.16 -17.80
N GLN A 90 -9.96 0.75 -18.43
CA GLN A 90 -10.18 0.66 -19.87
C GLN A 90 -9.01 1.23 -20.67
N ALA A 91 -8.44 2.35 -20.22
CA ALA A 91 -7.25 2.94 -20.83
C ALA A 91 -6.02 2.02 -20.75
N PHE A 92 -5.89 1.23 -19.67
CA PHE A 92 -4.74 0.36 -19.45
C PHE A 92 -4.87 -1.04 -20.06
N VAL A 93 -6.08 -1.59 -20.18
CA VAL A 93 -6.34 -2.95 -20.68
C VAL A 93 -5.58 -3.29 -21.98
N PRO A 94 -5.49 -2.43 -23.01
CA PRO A 94 -4.71 -2.71 -24.21
C PRO A 94 -3.23 -3.01 -23.94
N HIS A 95 -2.66 -2.46 -22.87
CA HIS A 95 -1.23 -2.50 -22.52
C HIS A 95 -0.88 -3.57 -21.46
N SER A 96 -1.87 -4.24 -20.87
CA SER A 96 -1.71 -5.19 -19.76
C SER A 96 -1.04 -6.53 -20.12
N GLY A 97 -0.78 -6.77 -21.41
CA GLY A 97 -0.12 -7.98 -21.92
C GLY A 97 1.42 -7.88 -21.97
N ALA A 98 1.97 -8.06 -23.18
CA ALA A 98 3.42 -8.13 -23.40
C ALA A 98 4.16 -6.81 -23.08
N GLU A 99 3.51 -5.66 -23.29
CA GLU A 99 4.07 -4.35 -22.96
C GLU A 99 4.28 -4.20 -21.46
N TYR A 100 3.24 -4.45 -20.65
CA TYR A 100 3.37 -4.48 -19.19
C TYR A 100 4.47 -5.42 -18.72
N ARG A 101 4.52 -6.66 -19.25
CA ARG A 101 5.56 -7.64 -18.89
C ARG A 101 6.98 -7.09 -19.09
N ARG A 102 7.20 -6.34 -20.18
CA ARG A 102 8.51 -5.78 -20.54
C ARG A 102 8.86 -4.57 -19.66
N ASP A 103 7.90 -3.68 -19.46
CA ASP A 103 8.18 -2.32 -18.98
C ASP A 103 7.83 -2.09 -17.50
N ARG A 104 7.08 -2.98 -16.83
CA ARG A 104 6.59 -2.82 -15.43
C ARG A 104 7.64 -2.52 -14.36
N ASN A 105 8.93 -2.72 -14.66
CA ASN A 105 10.01 -2.47 -13.70
C ASN A 105 10.65 -1.09 -13.90
N HIS A 106 10.40 -0.43 -15.05
CA HIS A 106 10.95 0.90 -15.33
C HIS A 106 10.13 1.98 -14.61
N ASP A 107 10.82 2.89 -13.93
CA ASP A 107 10.23 4.09 -13.35
C ASP A 107 10.74 5.34 -14.09
N THR A 108 9.89 5.91 -14.93
CA THR A 108 10.17 7.12 -15.71
C THR A 108 9.76 8.42 -15.02
N GLY A 109 9.47 8.38 -13.72
CA GLY A 109 8.97 9.51 -12.93
C GLY A 109 7.44 9.66 -12.95
N PRO A 110 6.90 10.69 -12.28
CA PRO A 110 5.46 10.79 -11.99
C PRO A 110 4.54 10.69 -13.22
N ALA A 111 5.03 11.04 -14.41
CA ALA A 111 4.31 10.99 -15.68
C ALA A 111 4.31 9.60 -16.36
N ARG A 112 4.64 8.52 -15.63
CA ARG A 112 4.75 7.15 -16.13
C ARG A 112 3.43 6.60 -16.68
N THR A 113 3.49 5.78 -17.72
CA THR A 113 2.30 5.17 -18.38
C THR A 113 2.43 3.66 -18.58
N ASN A 114 3.49 3.04 -18.07
CA ASN A 114 3.82 1.62 -18.22
C ASN A 114 3.21 0.74 -17.12
N VAL A 115 2.48 1.34 -16.18
CA VAL A 115 1.72 0.67 -15.11
C VAL A 115 0.29 1.22 -15.09
N SER A 116 -0.63 0.50 -14.44
CA SER A 116 -2.07 0.80 -14.55
C SER A 116 -2.56 2.00 -13.75
N GLY A 117 -1.85 2.38 -12.68
CA GLY A 117 -2.32 3.40 -11.74
C GLY A 117 -3.60 3.01 -10.98
N LEU A 118 -4.00 1.72 -11.02
CA LEU A 118 -5.29 1.27 -10.45
C LEU A 118 -5.27 1.04 -8.94
N SER A 119 -4.10 1.01 -8.31
CA SER A 119 -3.99 0.58 -6.91
C SER A 119 -4.81 1.43 -5.92
N PRO A 120 -4.97 2.76 -6.07
CA PRO A 120 -5.85 3.53 -5.18
C PRO A 120 -7.32 3.13 -5.32
N TYR A 121 -7.79 2.82 -6.53
CA TYR A 121 -9.18 2.38 -6.74
C TYR A 121 -9.41 0.97 -6.21
N ILE A 122 -8.47 0.05 -6.45
CA ILE A 122 -8.55 -1.34 -5.96
C ILE A 122 -8.42 -1.42 -4.43
N ARG A 123 -7.63 -0.52 -3.82
CA ARG A 123 -7.48 -0.43 -2.36
C ARG A 123 -8.84 -0.27 -1.66
N HIS A 124 -9.71 0.54 -2.25
CA HIS A 124 -11.05 0.86 -1.74
C HIS A 124 -12.16 0.03 -2.40
N ARG A 125 -11.79 -0.87 -3.32
CA ARG A 125 -12.71 -1.57 -4.24
C ARG A 125 -13.66 -0.65 -5.01
N LEU A 126 -13.29 0.60 -5.28
CA LEU A 126 -14.01 1.39 -6.29
C LEU A 126 -14.03 0.65 -7.64
N VAL A 127 -12.97 -0.09 -7.92
CA VAL A 127 -12.90 -1.15 -8.94
C VAL A 127 -12.41 -2.43 -8.26
N THR A 128 -13.11 -3.54 -8.46
CA THR A 128 -12.77 -4.82 -7.81
C THR A 128 -11.63 -5.56 -8.51
N GLU A 129 -10.93 -6.42 -7.78
CA GLU A 129 -9.90 -7.29 -8.37
C GLU A 129 -10.46 -8.18 -9.49
N GLN A 130 -11.72 -8.63 -9.34
CA GLN A 130 -12.40 -9.45 -10.33
C GLN A 130 -12.65 -8.67 -11.63
N GLU A 131 -13.20 -7.46 -11.55
CA GLU A 131 -13.41 -6.60 -12.74
C GLU A 131 -12.12 -6.33 -13.51
N VAL A 132 -11.01 -6.11 -12.79
CA VAL A 132 -9.70 -5.88 -13.41
C VAL A 132 -9.23 -7.12 -14.17
N VAL A 133 -9.33 -8.31 -13.55
CA VAL A 133 -8.89 -9.56 -14.18
C VAL A 133 -9.80 -9.93 -15.35
N ASP A 134 -11.11 -9.78 -15.20
CA ASP A 134 -12.07 -10.08 -16.26
C ASP A 134 -11.85 -9.17 -17.48
N ALA A 135 -11.75 -7.85 -17.29
CA ALA A 135 -11.49 -6.91 -18.38
C ALA A 135 -10.17 -7.19 -19.11
N VAL A 136 -9.14 -7.63 -18.40
CA VAL A 136 -7.85 -8.01 -19.00
C VAL A 136 -7.97 -9.32 -19.78
N LEU A 137 -8.68 -10.31 -19.24
CA LEU A 137 -8.84 -11.62 -19.86
C LEU A 137 -9.82 -11.62 -21.05
N ASP A 138 -10.73 -10.65 -21.11
CA ASP A 138 -11.58 -10.40 -22.27
C ASP A 138 -10.77 -9.88 -23.47
N ARG A 139 -9.63 -9.23 -23.21
CA ARG A 139 -8.74 -8.66 -24.25
C ARG A 139 -7.55 -9.54 -24.60
N HIS A 140 -6.96 -10.19 -23.61
CA HIS A 140 -5.71 -10.95 -23.71
C HIS A 140 -5.88 -12.35 -23.15
N SER A 141 -5.20 -13.34 -23.72
CA SER A 141 -5.13 -14.66 -23.08
C SER A 141 -4.40 -14.58 -21.74
N LEU A 142 -4.76 -15.46 -20.79
CA LEU A 142 -4.06 -15.56 -19.50
C LEU A 142 -2.54 -15.73 -19.67
N HIS A 143 -2.09 -16.44 -20.71
CA HIS A 143 -0.67 -16.57 -21.01
C HIS A 143 0.00 -15.23 -21.35
N THR A 144 -0.69 -14.37 -22.10
CA THR A 144 -0.16 -13.07 -22.52
C THR A 144 -0.16 -12.07 -21.37
N ALA A 145 -1.23 -12.06 -20.57
CA ALA A 145 -1.41 -11.16 -19.42
C ALA A 145 -0.92 -11.77 -18.09
N GLU A 146 -0.20 -12.89 -18.13
CA GLU A 146 0.15 -13.69 -16.94
C GLU A 146 0.79 -12.83 -15.84
N LYS A 147 1.69 -11.92 -16.22
CA LYS A 147 2.36 -11.03 -15.28
C LYS A 147 1.43 -10.02 -14.65
N PHE A 148 0.55 -9.38 -15.41
CA PHE A 148 -0.37 -8.42 -14.83
C PHE A 148 -1.36 -9.10 -13.88
N VAL A 149 -1.92 -10.24 -14.30
CA VAL A 149 -2.83 -11.05 -13.45
C VAL A 149 -2.12 -11.51 -12.17
N GLN A 150 -0.85 -11.96 -12.25
CA GLN A 150 -0.06 -12.30 -11.06
C GLN A 150 0.08 -11.13 -10.08
N GLU A 151 0.22 -9.90 -10.57
CA GLU A 151 0.40 -8.72 -9.71
C GLU A 151 -0.91 -8.31 -9.03
N VAL A 152 -2.06 -8.49 -9.68
CA VAL A 152 -3.38 -8.39 -9.00
C VAL A 152 -3.48 -9.45 -7.90
N PHE A 153 -3.07 -10.69 -8.19
CA PHE A 153 -3.12 -11.79 -7.23
C PHE A 153 -2.08 -11.70 -6.11
N TRP A 154 -1.01 -10.92 -6.26
CA TRP A 154 -0.08 -10.62 -5.16
C TRP A 154 -0.79 -9.88 -4.03
N ARG A 155 -1.66 -8.92 -4.36
CA ARG A 155 -2.51 -8.24 -3.37
C ARG A 155 -3.43 -9.23 -2.65
N THR A 156 -4.15 -10.06 -3.40
CA THR A 156 -5.05 -11.08 -2.84
C THR A 156 -4.29 -12.06 -1.94
N TYR A 157 -3.10 -12.48 -2.37
CA TYR A 157 -2.21 -13.34 -1.58
C TYR A 157 -1.78 -12.67 -0.28
N TRP A 158 -1.36 -11.40 -0.32
CA TRP A 158 -0.95 -10.69 0.90
C TRP A 158 -2.07 -10.57 1.91
N LYS A 159 -3.27 -10.17 1.46
CA LYS A 159 -4.47 -10.12 2.32
C LYS A 159 -4.75 -11.49 2.94
N GLY A 160 -4.82 -12.55 2.13
CA GLY A 160 -5.06 -13.91 2.62
C GLY A 160 -3.95 -14.46 3.52
N TRP A 161 -2.69 -14.05 3.33
CA TRP A 161 -1.57 -14.47 4.17
C TRP A 161 -1.63 -13.80 5.54
N LEU A 162 -1.94 -12.49 5.57
CA LEU A 162 -2.08 -11.72 6.81
C LEU A 162 -3.31 -12.14 7.60
N GLU A 163 -4.42 -12.44 6.91
CA GLU A 163 -5.66 -12.94 7.52
C GLU A 163 -5.40 -14.21 8.35
N GLN A 164 -4.51 -15.06 7.88
CA GLN A 164 -4.12 -16.29 8.58
C GLN A 164 -3.08 -16.04 9.69
N ARG A 165 -2.52 -14.82 9.80
CA ARG A 165 -1.45 -14.45 10.74
C ARG A 165 -1.68 -13.04 11.32
N PRO A 166 -2.83 -12.80 11.97
CA PRO A 166 -3.22 -11.46 12.45
C PRO A 166 -2.21 -10.86 13.44
N GLU A 167 -1.48 -11.71 14.17
CA GLU A 167 -0.43 -11.30 15.10
C GLU A 167 0.67 -10.46 14.45
N VAL A 168 0.96 -10.66 13.16
CA VAL A 168 1.95 -9.86 12.42
C VAL A 168 1.53 -8.39 12.36
N TRP A 169 0.24 -8.14 12.15
CA TRP A 169 -0.31 -6.79 12.14
C TRP A 169 -0.37 -6.20 13.54
N ARG A 170 -0.82 -6.98 14.53
CA ARG A 170 -0.91 -6.53 15.93
C ARG A 170 0.45 -6.05 16.46
N ARG A 171 1.50 -6.86 16.32
CA ARG A 171 2.85 -6.49 16.76
C ARG A 171 3.39 -5.28 16.00
N TYR A 172 3.19 -5.23 14.68
CA TYR A 172 3.58 -4.06 13.89
C TYR A 172 2.94 -2.77 14.42
N ARG A 173 1.63 -2.80 14.71
CA ARG A 173 0.90 -1.64 15.25
C ARG A 173 1.41 -1.21 16.63
N GLU A 174 1.68 -2.16 17.52
CA GLU A 174 2.26 -1.90 18.83
C GLU A 174 3.66 -1.29 18.70
N GLU A 175 4.52 -1.88 17.88
CA GLU A 175 5.89 -1.39 17.64
C GLU A 175 5.91 0.02 17.04
N VAL A 176 4.99 0.34 16.11
CA VAL A 176 4.84 1.71 15.60
C VAL A 176 4.42 2.67 16.71
N GLY A 177 3.47 2.28 17.56
CA GLY A 177 3.03 3.09 18.70
C GLY A 177 4.17 3.38 19.68
N ASP A 178 4.93 2.35 20.05
CA ASP A 178 6.06 2.45 20.96
C ASP A 178 7.17 3.34 20.39
N LEU A 179 7.50 3.18 19.10
CA LEU A 179 8.53 3.98 18.43
C LEU A 179 8.13 5.46 18.31
N LEU A 180 6.86 5.74 18.00
CA LEU A 180 6.37 7.13 17.88
C LEU A 180 6.21 7.83 19.23
N ALA A 181 6.03 7.07 20.32
CA ALA A 181 5.95 7.60 21.67
C ALA A 181 7.33 7.86 22.31
N GLY A 182 8.39 7.26 21.76
CA GLY A 182 9.77 7.37 22.24
C GLY A 182 10.63 8.40 21.49
N ASP A 183 11.94 8.37 21.77
CA ASP A 183 12.92 9.19 21.04
C ASP A 183 13.17 8.59 19.65
N LEU A 184 12.84 9.36 18.61
CA LEU A 184 13.07 8.94 17.23
C LEU A 184 14.58 8.95 16.88
N PRO A 185 15.02 8.09 15.94
CA PRO A 185 16.40 8.13 15.45
C PRO A 185 16.78 9.52 14.90
N ALA A 186 18.01 9.98 15.16
CA ALA A 186 18.43 11.37 14.91
C ALA A 186 18.23 11.88 13.48
N HIS A 187 18.25 11.00 12.47
CA HIS A 187 18.07 11.36 11.05
C HIS A 187 16.68 11.02 10.50
N HIS A 188 15.78 10.46 11.31
CA HIS A 188 14.44 10.08 10.87
C HIS A 188 13.69 11.28 10.29
N GLU A 189 13.67 12.41 11.00
CA GLU A 189 12.96 13.63 10.58
C GLU A 189 13.51 14.22 9.28
N ASP A 190 14.84 14.21 9.11
CA ASP A 190 15.46 14.67 7.86
C ASP A 190 15.10 13.77 6.69
N VAL A 191 15.09 12.45 6.89
CA VAL A 191 14.74 11.49 5.83
C VAL A 191 13.29 11.67 5.40
N ILE A 192 12.32 11.71 6.33
CA ILE A 192 10.91 11.89 5.97
C ILE A 192 10.58 13.29 5.42
N ALA A 193 11.50 14.25 5.59
CA ALA A 193 11.39 15.60 5.04
C ALA A 193 12.15 15.79 3.71
N GLY A 194 12.69 14.72 3.13
CA GLY A 194 13.42 14.76 1.85
C GLY A 194 14.79 15.40 1.96
N ARG A 195 15.49 15.20 3.08
CA ARG A 195 16.83 15.71 3.36
C ARG A 195 17.78 14.61 3.84
N SER A 196 17.61 13.39 3.34
CA SER A 196 18.49 12.25 3.65
C SER A 196 19.92 12.45 3.13
N GLY A 197 20.10 13.30 2.11
CA GLY A 197 21.38 13.45 1.40
C GLY A 197 21.58 12.42 0.28
N ILE A 198 20.59 11.55 0.06
CA ILE A 198 20.54 10.63 -1.08
C ILE A 198 19.51 11.18 -2.06
N GLU A 199 19.96 11.76 -3.17
CA GLU A 199 19.12 12.48 -4.15
C GLU A 199 17.87 11.69 -4.57
N ALA A 200 18.04 10.40 -4.85
CA ALA A 200 16.94 9.53 -5.25
C ALA A 200 15.88 9.39 -4.12
N MET A 201 16.34 9.17 -2.89
CA MET A 201 15.48 9.03 -1.71
C MET A 201 14.69 10.31 -1.44
N ASP A 202 15.36 11.45 -1.50
CA ASP A 202 14.76 12.78 -1.28
C ASP A 202 13.69 13.07 -2.33
N ALA A 203 13.96 12.79 -3.60
CA ALA A 203 12.98 12.91 -4.68
C ALA A 203 11.77 11.99 -4.49
N TRP A 204 11.96 10.77 -4.00
CA TRP A 204 10.87 9.81 -3.76
C TRP A 204 10.01 10.20 -2.55
N VAL A 205 10.61 10.80 -1.51
CA VAL A 205 9.85 11.37 -0.38
C VAL A 205 8.92 12.46 -0.89
N HIS A 206 9.43 13.39 -1.70
CA HIS A 206 8.60 14.45 -2.28
C HIS A 206 7.52 13.90 -3.20
N GLU A 207 7.86 12.96 -4.10
CA GLU A 207 6.86 12.32 -4.97
C GLU A 207 5.75 11.64 -4.16
N LEU A 208 6.10 10.89 -3.11
CA LEU A 208 5.12 10.24 -2.24
C LEU A 208 4.21 11.25 -1.52
N VAL A 209 4.79 12.29 -0.92
CA VAL A 209 4.02 13.28 -0.14
C VAL A 209 3.12 14.12 -1.05
N GLU A 210 3.60 14.49 -2.23
CA GLU A 210 2.86 15.34 -3.16
C GLU A 210 1.77 14.58 -3.92
N THR A 211 2.04 13.33 -4.33
CA THR A 211 1.13 12.58 -5.21
C THR A 211 0.34 11.49 -4.49
N GLY A 212 0.82 11.06 -3.33
CA GLY A 212 0.31 9.88 -2.62
C GLY A 212 0.56 8.55 -3.35
N TYR A 213 1.54 8.51 -4.26
CA TYR A 213 1.87 7.31 -5.03
C TYR A 213 3.38 7.16 -5.23
N LEU A 214 3.84 5.91 -5.25
CA LEU A 214 5.18 5.53 -5.73
C LEU A 214 5.11 4.27 -6.57
N HIS A 215 5.99 4.18 -7.58
CA HIS A 215 6.16 2.96 -8.38
C HIS A 215 6.70 1.79 -7.54
N ASN A 216 6.26 0.56 -7.80
CA ASN A 216 6.58 -0.60 -6.96
C ASN A 216 8.10 -0.84 -6.78
N HIS A 217 8.91 -0.74 -7.84
CA HIS A 217 10.37 -0.89 -7.70
C HIS A 217 10.97 0.22 -6.84
N THR A 218 10.47 1.45 -6.98
CA THR A 218 10.87 2.60 -6.17
C THR A 218 10.55 2.39 -4.70
N ARG A 219 9.39 1.80 -4.38
CA ARG A 219 9.05 1.38 -3.00
C ARG A 219 10.05 0.37 -2.44
N MET A 220 10.46 -0.61 -3.25
CA MET A 220 11.44 -1.62 -2.84
C MET A 220 12.83 -1.02 -2.60
N TRP A 221 13.30 -0.12 -3.48
CA TRP A 221 14.57 0.58 -3.28
C TRP A 221 14.53 1.49 -2.07
N PHE A 222 13.45 2.27 -1.91
CA PHE A 222 13.23 3.12 -0.75
C PHE A 222 13.33 2.32 0.55
N ALA A 223 12.58 1.22 0.66
CA ALA A 223 12.60 0.37 1.85
C ALA A 223 13.98 -0.24 2.11
N SER A 224 14.71 -0.63 1.06
CA SER A 224 16.05 -1.19 1.17
C SER A 224 17.06 -0.16 1.68
N ILE A 225 17.03 1.06 1.12
CA ILE A 225 17.88 2.18 1.55
C ILE A 225 17.54 2.56 2.99
N TRP A 226 16.25 2.67 3.32
CA TRP A 226 15.78 2.95 4.68
C TRP A 226 16.34 1.97 5.71
N VAL A 227 16.20 0.67 5.45
CA VAL A 227 16.58 -0.37 6.42
C VAL A 227 18.09 -0.59 6.48
N PHE A 228 18.77 -0.67 5.32
CA PHE A 228 20.15 -1.14 5.27
C PHE A 228 21.19 -0.03 5.09
N THR A 229 20.83 1.09 4.46
CA THR A 229 21.77 2.21 4.25
C THR A 229 21.64 3.25 5.36
N LEU A 230 20.40 3.59 5.73
CA LEU A 230 20.11 4.57 6.77
C LEU A 230 19.93 3.94 8.16
N GLU A 231 19.91 2.61 8.23
CA GLU A 231 19.78 1.84 9.48
C GLU A 231 18.56 2.25 10.34
N LEU A 232 17.48 2.67 9.70
CA LEU A 232 16.26 3.11 10.38
C LEU A 232 15.31 1.93 10.65
N PRO A 233 14.54 1.97 11.75
CA PRO A 233 13.50 0.97 12.04
C PRO A 233 12.53 0.84 10.87
N TRP A 234 12.35 -0.38 10.35
CA TRP A 234 11.50 -0.61 9.17
C TRP A 234 10.04 -0.23 9.42
N GLN A 235 9.58 -0.32 10.68
CA GLN A 235 8.22 0.02 11.11
C GLN A 235 7.91 1.50 10.84
N LEU A 236 8.86 2.40 11.11
CA LEU A 236 8.68 3.83 10.86
C LEU A 236 8.59 4.15 9.35
N GLY A 237 9.36 3.44 8.53
CA GLY A 237 9.28 3.59 7.07
C GLY A 237 7.98 3.04 6.50
N ALA A 238 7.53 1.89 7.02
CA ALA A 238 6.24 1.30 6.69
C ALA A 238 5.08 2.21 7.11
N ASP A 239 5.15 2.83 8.29
CA ASP A 239 4.16 3.79 8.76
C ASP A 239 4.13 5.05 7.87
N PHE A 240 5.30 5.62 7.57
CA PHE A 240 5.40 6.76 6.64
C PHE A 240 4.74 6.44 5.29
N PHE A 241 4.98 5.26 4.73
CA PHE A 241 4.28 4.83 3.52
C PHE A 241 2.77 4.71 3.72
N TYR A 242 2.33 4.09 4.81
CA TYR A 242 0.92 3.85 5.07
C TYR A 242 0.11 5.15 5.23
N ARG A 243 0.72 6.20 5.79
CA ARG A 243 0.10 7.52 5.98
C ARG A 243 0.02 8.36 4.71
N HIS A 244 0.92 8.15 3.76
CA HIS A 244 1.02 8.96 2.55
C HIS A 244 0.51 8.27 1.28
N LEU A 245 0.42 6.94 1.25
CA LEU A 245 -0.07 6.22 0.07
C LEU A 245 -1.60 6.24 -0.05
N LEU A 246 -2.11 6.68 -1.19
CA LEU A 246 -3.53 6.53 -1.58
C LEU A 246 -3.94 5.05 -1.63
N ASP A 247 -3.00 4.17 -1.96
CA ASP A 247 -3.19 2.71 -1.99
C ASP A 247 -2.68 2.00 -0.72
N GLY A 248 -2.48 2.75 0.38
CA GLY A 248 -1.98 2.23 1.65
C GLY A 248 -2.87 1.11 2.21
N ASP A 249 -2.42 -0.14 2.06
CA ASP A 249 -3.11 -1.36 2.48
C ASP A 249 -2.36 -2.08 3.61
N ALA A 250 -3.05 -2.51 4.67
CA ALA A 250 -2.41 -3.08 5.86
C ALA A 250 -1.55 -4.31 5.51
N ALA A 251 -2.06 -5.22 4.70
CA ALA A 251 -1.35 -6.42 4.29
C ALA A 251 -0.22 -6.11 3.31
N SER A 252 -0.54 -5.43 2.21
CA SER A 252 0.43 -5.19 1.13
C SER A 252 1.59 -4.32 1.61
N ASN A 253 1.35 -3.31 2.45
CA ASN A 253 2.40 -2.45 3.00
C ASN A 253 3.28 -3.21 3.99
N THR A 254 2.68 -3.75 5.07
CA THR A 254 3.43 -4.40 6.15
C THR A 254 4.26 -5.56 5.64
N LEU A 255 3.67 -6.44 4.81
CA LEU A 255 4.35 -7.63 4.32
C LEU A 255 5.43 -7.32 3.26
N SER A 256 5.27 -6.24 2.49
CA SER A 256 6.31 -5.83 1.53
C SER A 256 7.55 -5.28 2.23
N TRP A 257 7.38 -4.47 3.28
CA TRP A 257 8.50 -3.99 4.09
C TRP A 257 9.23 -5.15 4.80
N ARG A 258 8.46 -6.08 5.37
CA ARG A 258 9.01 -7.33 5.95
C ARG A 258 9.73 -8.19 4.91
N TRP A 259 9.26 -8.21 3.67
CA TRP A 259 9.92 -8.93 2.58
C TRP A 259 11.29 -8.33 2.24
N VAL A 260 11.39 -7.00 2.16
CA VAL A 260 12.67 -6.31 1.94
C VAL A 260 13.65 -6.54 3.10
N ALA A 261 13.15 -6.45 4.34
CA ALA A 261 13.94 -6.61 5.57
C ALA A 261 14.40 -8.07 5.83
N GLY A 262 13.94 -9.04 5.05
CA GLY A 262 14.25 -10.46 5.25
C GLY A 262 13.50 -11.16 6.37
N LEU A 263 12.40 -10.55 6.84
CA LEU A 263 11.50 -11.08 7.86
C LEU A 263 10.45 -12.01 7.25
N GLN A 264 9.89 -11.66 6.07
CA GLN A 264 8.79 -12.43 5.47
C GLN A 264 9.22 -13.82 4.99
N THR A 265 10.39 -13.91 4.35
CA THR A 265 11.09 -15.18 4.16
C THR A 265 12.41 -15.08 4.88
N ARG A 266 12.45 -15.65 6.09
CA ARG A 266 13.56 -15.51 7.03
C ARG A 266 14.92 -15.66 6.34
N GLY A 267 15.75 -14.61 6.44
CA GLY A 267 17.10 -14.56 5.91
C GLY A 267 17.21 -14.15 4.44
N LYS A 268 16.11 -13.85 3.75
CA LYS A 268 16.13 -13.39 2.35
C LYS A 268 15.80 -11.90 2.24
N THR A 269 16.82 -11.07 2.14
CA THR A 269 16.69 -9.62 1.98
C THR A 269 16.63 -9.19 0.52
N TYR A 270 16.16 -7.96 0.30
CA TYR A 270 16.30 -7.25 -0.96
C TYR A 270 17.23 -6.04 -0.78
N LEU A 271 18.36 -6.05 -1.48
CA LEU A 271 19.34 -4.96 -1.45
C LEU A 271 19.24 -4.11 -2.72
N ALA A 272 18.97 -2.82 -2.57
CA ALA A 272 19.04 -1.85 -3.65
C ALA A 272 20.51 -1.62 -4.06
N THR A 273 20.76 -1.55 -5.37
CA THR A 273 22.08 -1.23 -5.90
C THR A 273 21.99 -0.05 -6.85
N THR A 274 23.08 0.73 -6.91
CA THR A 274 23.21 1.87 -7.82
C THR A 274 22.95 1.49 -9.27
N GLU A 275 23.49 0.34 -9.72
CA GLU A 275 23.32 -0.14 -11.10
C GLU A 275 21.87 -0.52 -11.39
N ASN A 276 21.16 -1.11 -10.41
CA ASN A 276 19.76 -1.48 -10.58
C ASN A 276 18.86 -0.25 -10.69
N ILE A 277 19.05 0.72 -9.78
CA ILE A 277 18.32 1.99 -9.79
C ILE A 277 18.59 2.73 -11.11
N ALA A 278 19.87 2.91 -11.49
CA ALA A 278 20.23 3.61 -12.71
C ALA A 278 19.64 2.94 -13.97
N ARG A 279 19.67 1.61 -14.03
CA ARG A 279 19.11 0.86 -15.16
C ARG A 279 17.60 1.04 -15.32
N TYR A 280 16.85 0.92 -14.22
CA TYR A 280 15.40 0.92 -14.27
C TYR A 280 14.77 2.31 -14.12
N MET A 281 15.57 3.33 -13.86
CA MET A 281 15.15 4.74 -13.93
C MET A 281 15.75 5.47 -15.14
N ASP A 282 16.19 4.72 -16.15
CA ASP A 282 16.80 5.25 -17.39
C ASP A 282 17.89 6.30 -17.14
N GLY A 283 18.70 6.08 -16.10
CA GLY A 283 19.80 6.97 -15.70
C GLY A 283 19.39 8.24 -14.94
N ARG A 284 18.09 8.43 -14.63
CA ARG A 284 17.60 9.60 -13.87
C ARG A 284 18.26 9.72 -12.50
N PHE A 285 18.55 8.59 -11.85
CA PHE A 285 19.25 8.54 -10.57
C PHE A 285 20.31 7.45 -10.56
N ALA A 286 21.45 7.73 -9.94
CA ALA A 286 22.53 6.78 -9.70
C ALA A 286 23.16 7.07 -8.31
N PRO A 287 22.43 6.80 -7.22
CA PRO A 287 22.87 7.16 -5.87
C PRO A 287 24.17 6.44 -5.50
N THR A 288 25.05 7.11 -4.78
CA THR A 288 26.31 6.55 -4.25
C THR A 288 26.20 6.37 -2.74
N GLY A 289 27.12 5.60 -2.14
CA GLY A 289 27.14 5.38 -0.70
C GLY A 289 26.03 4.45 -0.18
N LEU A 290 25.37 3.69 -1.05
CA LEU A 290 24.41 2.68 -0.64
C LEU A 290 25.11 1.52 0.08
N ALA A 291 24.37 0.85 0.98
CA ALA A 291 24.84 -0.37 1.62
C ALA A 291 25.24 -1.42 0.59
N THR A 292 26.37 -2.09 0.84
CA THR A 292 26.86 -3.20 0.00
C THR A 292 26.45 -4.58 0.52
N GLU A 293 25.92 -4.63 1.74
CA GLU A 293 25.43 -5.84 2.40
C GLU A 293 24.07 -5.57 3.03
N ALA A 294 23.20 -6.59 3.04
CA ALA A 294 21.87 -6.52 3.66
C ALA A 294 21.72 -7.66 4.67
N ARG A 295 22.05 -7.38 5.93
CA ARG A 295 21.83 -8.33 7.02
C ARG A 295 20.34 -8.42 7.32
N ALA A 296 19.77 -9.62 7.18
CA ALA A 296 18.38 -9.86 7.53
C ALA A 296 18.10 -9.49 8.99
N LEU A 297 16.98 -8.83 9.22
CA LEU A 297 16.48 -8.59 10.57
C LEU A 297 15.99 -9.91 11.18
N ASP A 298 15.98 -9.96 12.51
CA ASP A 298 15.40 -11.05 13.29
C ASP A 298 14.18 -10.54 14.05
N GLU A 299 13.24 -11.44 14.33
CA GLU A 299 12.05 -11.17 15.12
C GLU A 299 11.61 -12.43 15.86
N GLU A 300 10.85 -12.23 16.93
CA GLU A 300 10.28 -13.34 17.68
C GLU A 300 9.29 -14.13 16.82
N PRO A 301 9.31 -15.48 16.87
CA PRO A 301 8.39 -16.30 16.10
C PRO A 301 6.92 -15.92 16.33
N PHE A 302 6.13 -16.02 15.26
CA PHE A 302 4.67 -15.89 15.33
C PHE A 302 4.02 -17.22 15.69
N PRO A 303 2.81 -17.19 16.27
CA PRO A 303 1.94 -18.35 16.38
C PRO A 303 1.73 -19.04 15.02
N ALA A 304 1.26 -20.29 15.08
CA ALA A 304 0.87 -21.01 13.88
C ALA A 304 -0.25 -20.27 13.14
N ALA A 305 -0.26 -20.41 11.81
CA ALA A 305 -1.28 -19.79 10.98
C ALA A 305 -2.67 -20.36 11.29
N VAL A 306 -3.66 -19.48 11.35
CA VAL A 306 -5.06 -19.83 11.55
C VAL A 306 -5.73 -20.04 10.19
N PRO A 307 -6.51 -21.10 9.98
CA PRO A 307 -7.25 -21.29 8.73
C PRO A 307 -8.26 -20.16 8.49
N VAL A 308 -8.47 -19.81 7.22
CA VAL A 308 -9.54 -18.91 6.81
C VAL A 308 -10.89 -19.60 7.04
N ALA A 309 -11.84 -18.92 7.69
CA ALA A 309 -13.18 -19.44 7.93
C ALA A 309 -13.87 -19.83 6.61
N SER A 310 -14.59 -20.95 6.60
CA SER A 310 -15.30 -21.44 5.40
C SER A 310 -16.47 -20.57 4.99
N ASP A 311 -17.13 -19.98 5.97
CA ASP A 311 -18.40 -19.28 5.74
C ASP A 311 -18.11 -17.88 5.21
N ASP A 312 -18.79 -17.52 4.11
CA ASP A 312 -18.68 -16.18 3.52
C ASP A 312 -19.59 -15.17 4.25
N ILE A 313 -20.62 -15.64 4.95
CA ILE A 313 -21.47 -14.82 5.81
C ILE A 313 -21.24 -15.26 7.25
N ASP A 314 -20.72 -14.34 8.07
CA ASP A 314 -20.53 -14.57 9.51
C ASP A 314 -21.59 -13.82 10.31
N GLY A 315 -22.54 -14.58 10.85
CA GLY A 315 -23.67 -14.10 11.64
C GLY A 315 -25.02 -14.52 11.06
N ARG A 316 -26.10 -14.22 11.79
CA ARG A 316 -27.48 -14.45 11.33
C ARG A 316 -28.08 -13.12 10.91
N ILE A 317 -28.69 -13.09 9.73
CA ILE A 317 -29.39 -11.92 9.20
C ILE A 317 -30.82 -11.93 9.77
N GLY A 318 -31.22 -10.83 10.41
CA GLY A 318 -32.56 -10.60 10.92
C GLY A 318 -33.52 -10.06 9.85
N GLU A 319 -34.59 -9.42 10.30
CA GLU A 319 -35.67 -8.94 9.42
C GLU A 319 -35.44 -7.50 8.96
N HIS A 320 -34.82 -6.68 9.80
CA HIS A 320 -34.59 -5.25 9.58
C HIS A 320 -33.11 -4.98 9.32
N VAL A 321 -32.72 -5.06 8.04
CA VAL A 321 -31.31 -5.10 7.63
C VAL A 321 -30.86 -3.76 7.07
N GLY A 322 -29.76 -3.22 7.60
CA GLY A 322 -29.04 -2.12 6.98
C GLY A 322 -27.70 -2.57 6.42
N LEU A 323 -27.25 -1.93 5.34
CA LEU A 323 -25.92 -2.11 4.75
C LEU A 323 -25.00 -0.97 5.18
N LEU A 324 -23.91 -1.26 5.87
CA LEU A 324 -22.87 -0.28 6.20
C LEU A 324 -21.61 -0.58 5.37
N LEU A 325 -21.30 0.29 4.42
CA LEU A 325 -20.07 0.25 3.63
C LEU A 325 -18.92 0.95 4.35
N HIS A 326 -17.69 0.48 4.09
CA HIS A 326 -16.47 1.05 4.68
C HIS A 326 -15.32 1.09 3.68
N GLU A 327 -14.25 1.82 3.99
CA GLU A 327 -13.13 2.11 3.10
C GLU A 327 -12.30 0.91 2.57
N GLU A 328 -12.56 -0.33 3.02
CA GLU A 328 -11.96 -1.53 2.41
C GLU A 328 -12.80 -2.07 1.25
N ASP A 329 -14.08 -1.74 1.21
CA ASP A 329 -15.01 -2.20 0.21
C ASP A 329 -16.18 -1.22 0.00
N LEU A 330 -16.05 -0.39 -1.04
CA LEU A 330 -17.02 0.62 -1.42
C LEU A 330 -17.85 0.21 -2.65
N GLU A 331 -17.90 -1.09 -2.99
CA GLU A 331 -18.67 -1.59 -4.14
C GLU A 331 -19.84 -2.49 -3.71
N PRO A 332 -20.99 -1.92 -3.32
CA PRO A 332 -22.14 -2.72 -2.90
C PRO A 332 -22.76 -3.55 -4.02
N GLU A 333 -22.74 -3.09 -5.27
CA GLU A 333 -23.55 -3.67 -6.35
C GLU A 333 -23.11 -5.10 -6.66
N SER A 334 -21.82 -5.28 -6.95
CA SER A 334 -21.24 -6.62 -7.18
C SER A 334 -21.26 -7.48 -5.93
N LEU A 335 -21.12 -6.91 -4.73
CA LEU A 335 -21.20 -7.68 -3.47
C LEU A 335 -22.60 -8.26 -3.28
N LEU A 336 -23.63 -7.42 -3.45
CA LEU A 336 -25.03 -7.82 -3.30
C LEU A 336 -25.48 -8.73 -4.45
N ALA A 337 -24.91 -8.60 -5.64
CA ALA A 337 -25.17 -9.51 -6.76
C ALA A 337 -24.72 -10.96 -6.45
N GLU A 338 -23.70 -11.16 -5.62
CA GLU A 338 -23.30 -12.48 -5.11
C GLU A 338 -24.32 -13.06 -4.10
N HIS A 339 -25.18 -12.21 -3.52
CA HIS A 339 -26.15 -12.58 -2.48
C HIS A 339 -27.55 -11.97 -2.72
N PRO A 340 -28.32 -12.43 -3.74
CA PRO A 340 -29.60 -11.82 -4.12
C PRO A 340 -30.64 -11.75 -2.99
N SER A 341 -30.67 -12.75 -2.09
CA SER A 341 -31.58 -12.74 -0.93
C SER A 341 -31.26 -11.65 0.07
N LEU A 342 -29.96 -11.35 0.28
CA LEU A 342 -29.51 -10.24 1.12
C LEU A 342 -29.82 -8.90 0.43
N ALA A 343 -29.58 -8.79 -0.88
CA ALA A 343 -29.88 -7.59 -1.65
C ALA A 343 -31.34 -7.16 -1.50
N ALA A 344 -32.26 -8.13 -1.52
CA ALA A 344 -33.69 -7.89 -1.36
C ALA A 344 -34.12 -7.52 0.09
N SER A 345 -33.26 -7.75 1.09
CA SER A 345 -33.59 -7.48 2.50
C SER A 345 -33.05 -6.15 3.02
N ILE A 346 -32.17 -5.47 2.28
CA ILE A 346 -31.62 -4.16 2.69
C ILE A 346 -32.73 -3.10 2.71
N ARG A 347 -32.92 -2.46 3.87
CA ARG A 347 -33.90 -1.39 4.10
C ARG A 347 -33.27 0.00 4.22
N ALA A 348 -32.01 0.07 4.62
CA ALA A 348 -31.25 1.30 4.76
C ALA A 348 -29.79 1.05 4.39
N ALA A 349 -29.10 2.09 3.91
CA ALA A 349 -27.68 2.03 3.64
C ALA A 349 -26.94 3.20 4.27
N ALA A 350 -25.69 2.95 4.67
CA ALA A 350 -24.78 3.94 5.17
C ALA A 350 -23.36 3.69 4.64
N VAL A 351 -22.56 4.75 4.58
CA VAL A 351 -21.14 4.67 4.23
C VAL A 351 -20.33 5.48 5.24
N ALA A 352 -19.25 4.89 5.77
CA ALA A 352 -18.38 5.54 6.73
C ALA A 352 -16.90 5.20 6.47
N ALA A 353 -15.99 6.09 6.83
CA ALA A 353 -14.56 5.81 6.83
C ALA A 353 -13.84 6.64 7.89
N ASP A 354 -12.74 6.10 8.42
CA ASP A 354 -11.95 6.74 9.48
C ASP A 354 -10.46 6.63 9.12
N PRO A 355 -10.03 7.28 8.01
CA PRO A 355 -8.68 7.09 7.49
C PRO A 355 -7.61 7.50 8.50
N GLU A 356 -7.90 8.45 9.41
CA GLU A 356 -7.00 8.86 10.49
C GLU A 356 -6.64 7.71 11.44
N GLN A 357 -7.48 6.68 11.57
CA GLN A 357 -7.20 5.55 12.44
C GLN A 357 -6.20 4.55 11.83
N ARG A 358 -5.78 4.73 10.56
CA ARG A 358 -4.78 3.88 9.91
C ARG A 358 -3.44 3.88 10.65
N SER A 359 -3.04 5.01 11.23
CA SER A 359 -1.80 5.17 11.99
C SER A 359 -2.07 5.97 13.27
N PRO A 360 -1.33 5.74 14.37
CA PRO A 360 -1.38 6.63 15.54
C PRO A 360 -1.03 8.08 15.21
N ALA A 361 -0.29 8.33 14.12
CA ALA A 361 0.08 9.66 13.63
C ALA A 361 -0.89 10.23 12.58
N GLY A 362 -2.08 9.64 12.41
CA GLY A 362 -3.05 10.06 11.41
C GLY A 362 -2.61 9.73 9.98
N VAL A 363 -3.28 10.32 8.99
CA VAL A 363 -2.89 10.22 7.57
C VAL A 363 -2.59 11.59 6.97
N SER A 364 -1.94 11.59 5.81
CA SER A 364 -1.77 12.82 5.05
C SER A 364 -3.10 13.40 4.57
N PRO A 365 -3.20 14.73 4.40
CA PRO A 365 -4.40 15.37 3.84
C PRO A 365 -4.82 14.81 2.48
N THR A 366 -3.85 14.42 1.65
CA THR A 366 -4.09 13.79 0.34
C THR A 366 -4.84 12.46 0.47
N VAL A 367 -4.43 11.61 1.42
CA VAL A 367 -5.09 10.33 1.70
C VAL A 367 -6.47 10.52 2.31
N ALA A 368 -6.61 11.46 3.26
CA ALA A 368 -7.90 11.79 3.86
C ALA A 368 -8.89 12.30 2.81
N ALA A 369 -8.48 13.23 1.95
CA ALA A 369 -9.31 13.80 0.89
C ALA A 369 -9.72 12.74 -0.15
N PHE A 370 -8.80 11.87 -0.56
CA PHE A 370 -9.12 10.77 -1.47
C PHE A 370 -10.14 9.80 -0.86
N THR A 371 -9.94 9.41 0.40
CA THR A 371 -10.85 8.50 1.10
C THR A 371 -12.25 9.12 1.26
N ALA A 372 -12.33 10.40 1.62
CA ALA A 372 -13.59 11.11 1.74
C ALA A 372 -14.35 11.19 0.40
N GLY A 373 -13.63 11.47 -0.70
CA GLY A 373 -14.24 11.47 -2.02
C GLY A 373 -14.68 10.07 -2.50
N ALA A 374 -13.96 9.02 -2.12
CA ALA A 374 -14.34 7.64 -2.41
C ALA A 374 -15.62 7.23 -1.66
N VAL A 375 -15.74 7.64 -0.39
CA VAL A 375 -16.96 7.47 0.42
C VAL A 375 -18.14 8.22 -0.21
N ALA A 376 -17.92 9.47 -0.63
CA ALA A 376 -18.94 10.26 -1.30
C ALA A 376 -19.42 9.61 -2.62
N ASP A 377 -18.49 9.13 -3.46
CA ASP A 377 -18.82 8.37 -4.67
C ASP A 377 -19.68 7.14 -4.34
N ALA A 378 -19.25 6.33 -3.37
CA ALA A 378 -19.96 5.14 -2.95
C ALA A 378 -21.38 5.44 -2.47
N ALA A 379 -21.56 6.50 -1.67
CA ALA A 379 -22.88 6.92 -1.21
C ALA A 379 -23.78 7.33 -2.38
N THR A 380 -23.27 8.06 -3.39
CA THR A 380 -24.09 8.43 -4.56
C THR A 380 -24.52 7.25 -5.42
N ARG A 381 -23.75 6.16 -5.41
CA ARG A 381 -24.06 4.92 -6.16
C ARG A 381 -24.92 3.93 -5.38
N THR A 382 -25.13 4.18 -4.09
CA THR A 382 -25.88 3.28 -3.21
C THR A 382 -27.25 3.89 -2.94
N THR A 383 -28.31 3.16 -3.29
CA THR A 383 -29.70 3.63 -3.11
C THR A 383 -29.96 4.08 -1.68
N ASP A 384 -30.42 5.33 -1.53
CA ASP A 384 -30.78 5.96 -0.25
C ASP A 384 -29.70 5.89 0.84
N ALA A 385 -28.42 5.87 0.46
CA ALA A 385 -27.34 5.79 1.42
C ALA A 385 -27.05 7.11 2.13
N THR A 386 -26.84 7.03 3.45
CA THR A 386 -26.39 8.15 4.27
C THR A 386 -24.87 8.11 4.46
N VAL A 387 -24.19 9.25 4.31
CA VAL A 387 -22.77 9.36 4.72
C VAL A 387 -22.73 9.64 6.21
N LEU A 388 -22.10 8.76 6.98
CA LEU A 388 -21.89 8.96 8.41
C LEU A 388 -20.59 9.72 8.66
N ASP A 389 -20.55 10.52 9.71
CA ASP A 389 -19.36 11.29 10.10
C ASP A 389 -18.16 10.39 10.47
N SER A 390 -18.44 9.20 11.01
CA SER A 390 -17.45 8.20 11.38
C SER A 390 -18.08 6.80 11.46
N ALA A 391 -17.25 5.76 11.56
CA ALA A 391 -17.70 4.41 11.88
C ALA A 391 -17.69 4.12 13.39
N GLU A 392 -17.67 5.16 14.24
CA GLU A 392 -17.70 5.01 15.69
C GLU A 392 -19.00 4.33 16.15
N PRO A 393 -18.97 3.47 17.20
CA PRO A 393 -20.13 2.71 17.60
C PRO A 393 -21.37 3.54 17.93
N SER A 394 -21.22 4.73 18.52
CA SER A 394 -22.35 5.61 18.82
C SER A 394 -23.04 6.11 17.55
N VAL A 395 -22.28 6.50 16.54
CA VAL A 395 -22.81 7.03 15.27
C VAL A 395 -23.56 5.93 14.50
N VAL A 396 -22.99 4.73 14.45
CA VAL A 396 -23.64 3.58 13.80
C VAL A 396 -24.90 3.14 14.56
N LEU A 397 -24.89 3.19 15.90
CA LEU A 397 -26.06 2.90 16.73
C LEU A 397 -27.18 3.91 16.51
N ASP A 398 -26.86 5.20 16.43
CA ASP A 398 -27.85 6.25 16.17
C ASP A 398 -28.50 6.06 14.79
N TRP A 399 -27.71 5.76 13.77
CA TRP A 399 -28.22 5.42 12.43
C TRP A 399 -29.09 4.15 12.46
N ALA A 400 -28.62 3.09 13.12
CA ALA A 400 -29.36 1.83 13.20
C ALA A 400 -30.68 1.98 13.95
N GLY A 401 -30.71 2.76 15.04
CA GLY A 401 -31.93 3.07 15.77
C GLY A 401 -32.90 3.93 14.95
N ALA A 402 -32.40 4.94 14.25
CA ALA A 402 -33.22 5.80 13.38
C ALA A 402 -33.86 5.03 12.21
N ALA A 403 -33.17 4.02 11.70
CA ALA A 403 -33.64 3.15 10.61
C ALA A 403 -34.36 1.88 11.11
N ASP A 404 -34.58 1.73 12.43
CA ASP A 404 -35.23 0.56 13.05
C ASP A 404 -34.60 -0.78 12.63
N LEU A 405 -33.27 -0.87 12.73
CA LEU A 405 -32.49 -2.03 12.30
C LEU A 405 -32.27 -3.05 13.43
N ASP A 406 -32.45 -4.33 13.13
CA ASP A 406 -32.02 -5.45 13.99
C ASP A 406 -30.69 -6.05 13.52
N THR A 407 -30.25 -5.71 12.31
CA THR A 407 -29.04 -6.25 11.68
C THR A 407 -28.33 -5.16 10.87
N VAL A 408 -27.04 -4.99 11.13
CA VAL A 408 -26.11 -4.23 10.29
C VAL A 408 -25.22 -5.21 9.55
N VAL A 409 -25.36 -5.26 8.24
CA VAL A 409 -24.50 -6.02 7.33
C VAL A 409 -23.37 -5.14 6.86
N VAL A 410 -22.14 -5.65 6.91
CA VAL A 410 -20.94 -4.98 6.40
C VAL A 410 -20.20 -5.90 5.43
N PRO A 411 -19.52 -5.37 4.41
CA PRO A 411 -18.51 -6.14 3.69
C PRO A 411 -17.44 -6.67 4.66
N PHE A 412 -16.78 -7.77 4.30
CA PHE A 412 -15.68 -8.31 5.12
C PHE A 412 -14.45 -7.40 5.01
N ALA A 413 -14.00 -6.84 6.13
CA ALA A 413 -12.72 -6.15 6.23
C ALA A 413 -11.57 -7.14 6.56
N PRO A 414 -10.51 -7.26 5.74
CA PRO A 414 -9.34 -8.05 6.11
C PRO A 414 -8.64 -7.49 7.37
N VAL A 415 -7.75 -8.27 7.97
CA VAL A 415 -6.88 -7.81 9.07
C VAL A 415 -6.29 -6.42 8.78
N GLY A 416 -6.58 -5.46 9.67
CA GLY A 416 -6.24 -4.06 9.55
C GLY A 416 -7.11 -3.16 10.45
N PRO A 417 -6.96 -1.83 10.36
CA PRO A 417 -7.66 -0.88 11.23
C PRO A 417 -9.20 -0.98 11.14
N VAL A 418 -9.73 -1.24 9.94
CA VAL A 418 -11.19 -1.37 9.75
C VAL A 418 -11.72 -2.61 10.46
N ARG A 419 -11.00 -3.74 10.41
CA ARG A 419 -11.36 -4.96 11.15
C ARG A 419 -11.41 -4.69 12.66
N GLU A 420 -10.39 -4.03 13.20
CA GLU A 420 -10.33 -3.66 14.62
C GLU A 420 -11.56 -2.82 15.06
N ARG A 421 -11.97 -1.86 14.22
CA ARG A 421 -13.20 -1.07 14.46
C ARG A 421 -14.47 -1.92 14.40
N LEU A 422 -14.59 -2.79 13.39
CA LEU A 422 -15.75 -3.67 13.25
C LEU A 422 -15.88 -4.65 14.41
N ASP A 423 -14.78 -5.13 14.98
CA ASP A 423 -14.79 -6.02 16.14
C ASP A 423 -15.30 -5.28 17.40
N LEU A 424 -14.87 -4.02 17.60
CA LEU A 424 -15.42 -3.16 18.64
C LEU A 424 -16.91 -2.89 18.42
N LEU A 425 -17.28 -2.49 17.20
CA LEU A 425 -18.65 -2.20 16.80
C LEU A 425 -19.58 -3.40 17.03
N ARG A 426 -19.16 -4.61 16.67
CA ARG A 426 -19.90 -5.86 16.89
C ARG A 426 -20.31 -6.02 18.35
N SER A 427 -19.38 -5.79 19.27
CA SER A 427 -19.64 -5.91 20.71
C SER A 427 -20.66 -4.87 21.21
N ARG A 428 -20.63 -3.66 20.65
CA ARG A 428 -21.51 -2.54 21.03
C ARG A 428 -22.91 -2.66 20.45
N LEU A 429 -23.04 -3.03 19.19
CA LEU A 429 -24.33 -3.30 18.54
C LEU A 429 -25.06 -4.44 19.22
N SER A 430 -24.35 -5.55 19.51
CA SER A 430 -24.94 -6.72 20.17
C SER A 430 -25.51 -6.38 21.56
N ALA A 431 -24.84 -5.49 22.30
CA ALA A 431 -25.34 -5.01 23.60
C ALA A 431 -26.66 -4.20 23.50
N GLN A 432 -27.02 -3.72 22.31
CA GLN A 432 -28.28 -3.02 22.01
C GLN A 432 -29.27 -3.89 21.21
N GLY A 433 -28.98 -5.18 21.04
CA GLY A 433 -29.85 -6.11 20.31
C GLY A 433 -29.72 -6.04 18.79
N VAL A 434 -28.69 -5.37 18.26
CA VAL A 434 -28.42 -5.27 16.82
C VAL A 434 -27.26 -6.21 16.44
N ALA A 435 -27.48 -7.11 15.48
CA ALA A 435 -26.45 -8.01 15.00
C ALA A 435 -25.51 -7.31 14.00
N LEU A 436 -24.19 -7.49 14.13
CA LEU A 436 -23.24 -7.15 13.06
C LEU A 436 -22.91 -8.42 12.27
N VAL A 437 -23.24 -8.43 10.97
CA VAL A 437 -23.00 -9.55 10.07
C VAL A 437 -21.97 -9.14 9.02
N THR A 438 -20.92 -9.92 8.81
CA THR A 438 -19.92 -9.63 7.77
C THR A 438 -20.11 -10.52 6.56
N VAL A 439 -19.96 -9.95 5.36
CA VAL A 439 -20.12 -10.65 4.07
C VAL A 439 -18.82 -10.58 3.27
N ARG A 440 -18.18 -11.73 3.06
CA ARG A 440 -16.93 -11.86 2.31
C ARG A 440 -17.23 -12.17 0.85
N ARG A 441 -16.52 -11.47 -0.04
CA ARG A 441 -16.58 -11.75 -1.49
C ARG A 441 -16.07 -13.14 -1.82
N ARG A 442 -16.70 -13.78 -2.81
CA ARG A 442 -16.30 -15.07 -3.36
C ARG A 442 -14.86 -15.06 -3.88
N TRP A 443 -14.37 -13.93 -4.39
CA TRP A 443 -12.97 -13.74 -4.78
C TRP A 443 -11.99 -14.09 -3.64
N ASP A 444 -12.23 -13.53 -2.46
CA ASP A 444 -11.40 -13.72 -1.28
C ASP A 444 -11.58 -15.14 -0.71
N GLY A 445 -12.83 -15.57 -0.54
CA GLY A 445 -13.16 -16.89 0.01
C GLY A 445 -12.55 -18.05 -0.79
N ARG A 446 -12.44 -17.91 -2.11
CA ARG A 446 -11.80 -18.90 -2.98
C ARG A 446 -10.28 -18.82 -2.97
N ALA A 447 -9.70 -17.63 -2.85
CA ALA A 447 -8.27 -17.43 -3.01
C ALA A 447 -7.48 -17.61 -1.69
N TRP A 448 -7.94 -17.00 -0.60
CA TRP A 448 -7.18 -16.91 0.66
C TRP A 448 -6.82 -18.26 1.30
N PRO A 449 -7.62 -19.34 1.20
CA PRO A 449 -7.20 -20.66 1.70
C PRO A 449 -5.87 -21.16 1.11
N TYR A 450 -5.50 -20.70 -0.09
CA TYR A 450 -4.23 -21.06 -0.73
C TYR A 450 -3.05 -20.17 -0.30
N ALA A 451 -3.29 -19.07 0.42
CA ALA A 451 -2.28 -18.11 0.86
C ALA A 451 -1.57 -18.50 2.17
N SER A 452 -1.58 -19.79 2.53
CA SER A 452 -0.99 -20.29 3.78
C SER A 452 0.54 -20.45 3.74
N ARG A 453 1.13 -20.47 2.53
CA ARG A 453 2.58 -20.67 2.29
C ARG A 453 3.17 -19.48 1.51
N GLY A 454 4.23 -19.70 0.73
CA GLY A 454 4.79 -18.67 -0.16
C GLY A 454 3.92 -18.41 -1.39
N PHE A 455 4.17 -17.31 -2.10
CA PHE A 455 3.41 -16.95 -3.30
C PHE A 455 3.53 -17.95 -4.45
N PHE A 456 4.66 -18.63 -4.63
CA PHE A 456 4.82 -19.55 -5.78
C PHE A 456 3.80 -20.72 -5.76
N PRO A 457 3.60 -21.45 -4.64
CA PRO A 457 2.48 -22.39 -4.51
C PRO A 457 1.09 -21.77 -4.72
N PHE A 458 0.88 -20.50 -4.31
CA PHE A 458 -0.37 -19.79 -4.54
C PHE A 458 -0.56 -19.48 -6.03
N ARG A 459 0.50 -19.05 -6.71
CA ARG A 459 0.53 -18.72 -8.15
C ARG A 459 0.08 -19.90 -9.01
N GLU A 460 0.43 -21.12 -8.63
CA GLU A 460 -0.01 -22.35 -9.32
C GLU A 460 -1.53 -22.55 -9.28
N ARG A 461 -2.24 -21.90 -8.35
CA ARG A 461 -3.71 -21.94 -8.25
C ARG A 461 -4.42 -20.89 -9.09
N ILE A 462 -3.71 -19.82 -9.51
CA ILE A 462 -4.30 -18.71 -10.27
C ILE A 462 -5.10 -19.18 -11.49
N PRO A 463 -4.64 -20.12 -12.34
CA PRO A 463 -5.45 -20.61 -13.45
C PRO A 463 -6.80 -21.17 -13.01
N GLY A 464 -6.88 -21.92 -11.91
CA GLY A 464 -8.15 -22.43 -11.38
C GLY A 464 -9.04 -21.34 -10.78
N LEU A 465 -8.43 -20.31 -10.18
CA LEU A 465 -9.15 -19.18 -9.59
C LEU A 465 -9.83 -18.33 -10.68
N VAL A 466 -9.14 -18.06 -11.80
CA VAL A 466 -9.71 -17.24 -12.90
C VAL A 466 -10.68 -17.98 -13.82
N HIS A 467 -10.58 -19.31 -13.94
CA HIS A 467 -11.47 -20.11 -14.81
C HIS A 467 -12.65 -20.72 -14.06
N GLY A 468 -12.59 -20.88 -12.74
CA GLY A 468 -13.72 -21.38 -11.93
C GLY A 468 -14.83 -20.34 -11.72
N ARG A 469 -15.12 -19.54 -12.76
CA ARG A 469 -16.15 -18.50 -12.79
C ARG A 469 -17.50 -19.10 -12.41
#